data_AF-A0AAT9SXC7-F1
#
_entry.id   AF-A0AAT9SXC7-F1
#
_cell.length_a   1.000
_cell.length_b   1.000
_cell.length_c   1.000
_cell.angle_alpha   90.00
_cell.angle_beta   90.00
_cell.angle_gamma   90.00
#
_symmetry.space_group_name_H-M   'P 1'
#
loop_
_entity.id
_entity.type
_entity.pdbx_description
1 polymer ?
#
loop_
_entity_poly.entity_id
_entity_poly.type
_entity_poly.pdbx_seq_one_letter_code
_entity_poly.pdbx_strand_id
1 'polypeptide(L)'
;MAKNRKVIITCAVTGAIHTPSMSPYLPVTADEIIDAAVGAAEAGAALVHVHARNPKTGQPDQSPEAFEPFLKVIKQRSNCVINITTGGAPTMSVEERLGPCAHFKPEVASLNMGSMNFGLYPMLARFKDFKHDWERPYLEGSKDRIFKNTFQDIENILTTCAENNTRFEIECYDIGHLYTLAHFVDRGLVKPPFFVQSVFGILGGIGPHPEDVIHMKRTADRLFGDQYQWSVLGAGRHQLPIAAMAVSMGGNLRVGLEDSLWLGPGQFAKSNADQVKAARMIIEGLGLEVATPDDAREVLQLKGADKVAF
;
A
#
# COMPACT_ATOMS: atom_id res chain seq x y z
N MET A 1 31.69 11.72 8.78
CA MET A 1 31.16 11.50 7.42
C MET A 1 29.65 11.57 7.50
N ALA A 2 28.96 12.19 6.55
CA ALA A 2 27.49 12.13 6.50
C ALA A 2 27.08 10.66 6.30
N LYS A 3 26.15 10.15 7.11
CA LYS A 3 25.61 8.79 6.94
C LYS A 3 24.77 8.77 5.67
N ASN A 4 25.02 7.83 4.76
CA ASN A 4 24.17 7.68 3.57
C ASN A 4 22.73 7.37 4.01
N ARG A 5 21.79 8.16 3.49
CA ARG A 5 20.37 8.01 3.78
C ARG A 5 19.83 6.83 2.98
N LYS A 6 19.16 5.92 3.67
CA LYS A 6 18.49 4.75 3.08
C LYS A 6 17.01 5.05 2.83
N VAL A 7 16.50 4.63 1.68
CA VAL A 7 15.13 4.87 1.23
C VAL A 7 14.36 3.56 1.21
N ILE A 8 13.24 3.51 1.92
CA ILE A 8 12.33 2.37 1.91
C ILE A 8 11.56 2.35 0.59
N ILE A 9 11.61 1.22 -0.10
CA ILE A 9 10.71 0.89 -1.20
C ILE A 9 9.67 -0.10 -0.69
N THR A 10 8.41 0.28 -0.76
CA THR A 10 7.26 -0.63 -0.59
C THR A 10 6.77 -1.08 -1.96
N CYS A 11 6.54 -2.37 -2.14
CA CYS A 11 5.92 -2.91 -3.36
C CYS A 11 4.52 -3.45 -3.09
N ALA A 12 3.49 -2.82 -3.66
CA ALA A 12 2.10 -3.24 -3.55
C ALA A 12 1.71 -4.15 -4.72
N VAL A 13 1.59 -5.45 -4.44
CA VAL A 13 1.77 -6.47 -5.49
C VAL A 13 0.58 -6.65 -6.42
N THR A 14 -0.65 -6.43 -5.94
CA THR A 14 -1.86 -6.70 -6.73
C THR A 14 -3.08 -5.85 -6.37
N GLY A 15 -3.28 -5.53 -5.09
CA GLY A 15 -4.39 -4.71 -4.62
C GLY A 15 -5.79 -5.23 -4.89
N ALA A 16 -6.74 -4.29 -4.89
CA ALA A 16 -8.13 -4.53 -5.23
C ALA A 16 -8.69 -3.61 -6.33
N ILE A 17 -7.93 -2.61 -6.81
CA ILE A 17 -8.38 -1.64 -7.82
C ILE A 17 -8.40 -2.26 -9.21
N HIS A 18 -7.25 -2.75 -9.67
CA HIS A 18 -7.13 -3.33 -11.00
C HIS A 18 -7.79 -4.71 -11.07
N THR A 19 -8.31 -5.05 -12.25
CA THR A 19 -8.98 -6.34 -12.50
C THR A 19 -8.20 -7.17 -13.52
N PRO A 20 -8.36 -8.52 -13.55
CA PRO A 20 -7.56 -9.42 -14.40
C PRO A 20 -7.65 -9.16 -15.91
N SER A 21 -8.71 -8.47 -16.36
CA SER A 21 -8.86 -8.10 -17.78
C SER A 21 -8.03 -6.88 -18.18
N MET A 22 -7.54 -6.09 -17.21
CA MET A 22 -6.79 -4.87 -17.50
C MET A 22 -5.32 -5.12 -17.84
N SER A 23 -4.74 -6.20 -17.33
CA SER A 23 -3.36 -6.61 -17.61
C SER A 23 -3.22 -8.13 -17.40
N PRO A 24 -2.54 -8.85 -18.32
CA PRO A 24 -2.21 -10.25 -18.12
C PRO A 24 -1.13 -10.47 -17.05
N TYR A 25 -0.50 -9.40 -16.57
CA TYR A 25 0.58 -9.46 -15.57
C TYR A 25 0.10 -9.18 -14.14
N LEU A 26 -1.18 -8.90 -13.95
CA LEU A 26 -1.75 -8.68 -12.61
C LEU A 26 -1.74 -10.01 -11.83
N PRO A 27 -1.03 -10.12 -10.70
CA PRO A 27 -0.98 -11.37 -9.93
C PRO A 27 -2.36 -11.71 -9.35
N VAL A 28 -2.84 -12.93 -9.55
CA VAL A 28 -4.16 -13.37 -9.09
C VAL A 28 -4.06 -14.53 -8.11
N THR A 29 -3.38 -15.60 -8.51
CA THR A 29 -3.23 -16.81 -7.70
C THR A 29 -2.21 -16.61 -6.58
N ALA A 30 -2.23 -17.49 -5.58
CA ALA A 30 -1.25 -17.45 -4.50
C ALA A 30 0.20 -17.57 -5.03
N ASP A 31 0.45 -18.46 -5.99
CA ASP A 31 1.78 -18.65 -6.59
C ASP A 31 2.26 -17.40 -7.32
N GLU A 32 1.38 -16.75 -8.10
CA GLU A 32 1.71 -15.48 -8.76
C GLU A 32 1.97 -14.36 -7.75
N ILE A 33 1.22 -14.31 -6.65
CA ILE A 33 1.43 -13.34 -5.56
C ILE A 33 2.76 -13.60 -4.84
N ILE A 34 3.10 -14.86 -4.58
CA ILE A 34 4.39 -15.27 -4.00
C ILE A 34 5.53 -14.80 -4.90
N ASP A 35 5.51 -15.16 -6.17
CA ASP A 35 6.59 -14.82 -7.11
C ASP A 35 6.68 -13.31 -7.34
N ALA A 36 5.55 -12.60 -7.36
CA ALA A 36 5.52 -11.15 -7.43
C ALA A 36 6.16 -10.49 -6.20
N ALA A 37 5.84 -10.97 -4.99
CA ALA A 37 6.38 -10.43 -3.74
C ALA A 37 7.87 -10.75 -3.58
N VAL A 38 8.28 -12.00 -3.81
CA VAL A 38 9.68 -12.42 -3.72
C VAL A 38 10.52 -11.70 -4.78
N GLY A 39 10.07 -11.65 -6.03
CA GLY A 39 10.78 -10.94 -7.10
C GLY A 39 10.89 -9.44 -6.84
N ALA A 40 9.87 -8.81 -6.22
CA ALA A 40 9.95 -7.42 -5.78
C ALA A 40 10.99 -7.24 -4.65
N ALA A 41 11.03 -8.13 -3.68
CA ALA A 41 12.01 -8.10 -2.59
C ALA A 41 13.45 -8.26 -3.11
N GLU A 42 13.68 -9.24 -3.99
CA GLU A 42 14.99 -9.45 -4.65
C GLU A 42 15.43 -8.23 -5.48
N ALA A 43 14.48 -7.48 -6.04
CA ALA A 43 14.76 -6.25 -6.77
C ALA A 43 15.09 -5.04 -5.86
N GLY A 44 14.78 -5.11 -4.56
CA GLY A 44 15.09 -4.09 -3.57
C GLY A 44 13.91 -3.59 -2.74
N ALA A 45 12.71 -4.19 -2.83
CA ALA A 45 11.60 -3.81 -1.96
C ALA A 45 11.84 -4.29 -0.52
N ALA A 46 11.88 -3.37 0.43
CA ALA A 46 12.02 -3.70 1.85
C ALA A 46 10.71 -4.22 2.45
N LEU A 47 9.58 -3.67 1.97
CA LEU A 47 8.23 -4.07 2.32
C LEU A 47 7.48 -4.57 1.08
N VAL A 48 6.65 -5.58 1.26
CA VAL A 48 5.61 -5.96 0.28
C VAL A 48 4.24 -5.74 0.90
N HIS A 49 3.38 -5.01 0.20
CA HIS A 49 1.98 -4.80 0.58
C HIS A 49 1.11 -5.80 -0.18
N VAL A 50 0.30 -6.57 0.56
CA VAL A 50 -0.38 -7.75 0.03
C VAL A 50 -1.89 -7.69 0.19
N HIS A 51 -2.57 -8.15 -0.85
CA HIS A 51 -3.99 -8.44 -0.92
C HIS A 51 -4.16 -9.86 -1.42
N ALA A 52 -5.22 -10.56 -0.99
CA ALA A 52 -5.61 -11.83 -1.59
C ALA A 52 -6.70 -11.64 -2.65
N ARG A 53 -6.77 -12.61 -3.55
CA ARG A 53 -7.75 -12.66 -4.63
C ARG A 53 -8.25 -14.09 -4.78
N ASN A 54 -9.48 -14.24 -5.25
CA ASN A 54 -10.03 -15.50 -5.65
C ASN A 54 -9.16 -16.12 -6.77
N PRO A 55 -8.62 -17.33 -6.59
CA PRO A 55 -7.64 -17.89 -7.54
C PRO A 55 -8.24 -18.25 -8.90
N LYS A 56 -9.58 -18.31 -9.03
CA LYS A 56 -10.25 -18.64 -10.29
C LYS A 56 -10.66 -17.39 -11.08
N THR A 57 -11.03 -16.31 -10.39
CA THR A 57 -11.66 -15.13 -11.02
C THR A 57 -10.88 -13.83 -10.81
N GLY A 58 -9.90 -13.81 -9.91
CA GLY A 58 -9.18 -12.61 -9.50
C GLY A 58 -10.00 -11.59 -8.72
N GLN A 59 -11.23 -11.93 -8.32
CA GLN A 59 -12.06 -11.09 -7.46
C GLN A 59 -11.36 -10.89 -6.10
N PRO A 60 -11.32 -9.68 -5.53
CA PRO A 60 -10.73 -9.47 -4.21
C PRO A 60 -11.36 -10.39 -3.15
N ASP A 61 -10.51 -10.99 -2.32
CA ASP A 61 -10.90 -11.91 -1.26
C ASP A 61 -10.16 -11.52 0.01
N GLN A 62 -10.88 -11.36 1.11
CA GLN A 62 -10.34 -10.86 2.38
C GLN A 62 -10.43 -11.93 3.49
N SER A 63 -10.80 -13.16 3.14
CA SER A 63 -10.80 -14.28 4.07
C SER A 63 -9.36 -14.65 4.49
N PRO A 64 -9.09 -14.97 5.77
CA PRO A 64 -7.76 -15.43 6.18
C PRO A 64 -7.23 -16.61 5.36
N GLU A 65 -8.11 -17.52 4.94
CA GLU A 65 -7.81 -18.69 4.12
C GLU A 65 -7.23 -18.31 2.75
N ALA A 66 -7.62 -17.16 2.19
CA ALA A 66 -7.08 -16.68 0.93
C ALA A 66 -5.65 -16.11 1.08
N PHE A 67 -5.24 -15.69 2.28
CA PHE A 67 -3.89 -15.17 2.56
C PHE A 67 -2.90 -16.25 2.96
N GLU A 68 -3.36 -17.28 3.69
CA GLU A 68 -2.51 -18.31 4.27
C GLU A 68 -1.51 -18.94 3.28
N PRO A 69 -1.89 -19.30 2.03
CA PRO A 69 -0.99 -19.98 1.10
C PRO A 69 0.23 -19.14 0.71
N PHE A 70 0.09 -17.82 0.58
CA PHE A 70 1.21 -16.97 0.15
C PHE A 70 2.01 -16.38 1.32
N LEU A 71 1.37 -16.08 2.46
CA LEU A 71 2.08 -15.45 3.59
C LEU A 71 3.23 -16.34 4.10
N LYS A 72 2.94 -17.63 4.31
CA LYS A 72 3.93 -18.60 4.81
C LYS A 72 5.10 -18.77 3.84
N VAL A 73 4.81 -18.85 2.55
CA VAL A 73 5.83 -19.07 1.52
C VAL A 73 6.68 -17.83 1.29
N ILE A 74 6.10 -16.63 1.28
CA ILE A 74 6.86 -15.38 1.18
C ILE A 74 7.84 -15.26 2.36
N LYS A 75 7.37 -15.51 3.60
CA LYS A 75 8.22 -15.50 4.80
C LYS A 75 9.37 -16.50 4.73
N GLN A 76 9.14 -17.68 4.14
CA GLN A 76 10.19 -18.69 3.96
C GLN A 76 11.20 -18.32 2.88
N ARG A 77 10.76 -17.66 1.81
CA ARG A 77 11.60 -17.33 0.64
C ARG A 77 12.28 -15.97 0.73
N SER A 78 11.83 -15.06 1.59
CA SER A 78 12.32 -13.69 1.69
C SER A 78 12.22 -13.14 3.11
N ASN A 79 13.18 -12.28 3.48
CA ASN A 79 13.16 -11.53 4.73
C ASN A 79 12.36 -10.21 4.62
N CYS A 80 11.71 -9.91 3.49
CA CYS A 80 10.91 -8.69 3.33
C CYS A 80 9.84 -8.58 4.41
N VAL A 81 9.56 -7.35 4.84
CA VAL A 81 8.44 -7.07 5.74
C VAL A 81 7.14 -7.26 4.98
N ILE A 82 6.22 -8.06 5.51
CA ILE A 82 4.91 -8.27 4.90
C ILE A 82 3.90 -7.33 5.57
N ASN A 83 3.35 -6.44 4.75
CA ASN A 83 2.31 -5.49 5.11
C ASN A 83 0.95 -5.99 4.61
N ILE A 84 0.06 -6.37 5.53
CA ILE A 84 -1.27 -6.90 5.19
C ILE A 84 -2.29 -5.76 5.16
N THR A 85 -3.05 -5.70 4.08
CA THR A 85 -4.14 -4.73 3.96
C THR A 85 -5.22 -4.85 5.05
N THR A 86 -5.67 -3.72 5.59
CA THR A 86 -7.03 -3.58 6.19
C THR A 86 -7.97 -2.75 5.32
N GLY A 87 -7.56 -2.38 4.11
CA GLY A 87 -8.42 -1.75 3.10
C GLY A 87 -9.26 -2.77 2.32
N GLY A 88 -8.65 -3.85 1.86
CA GLY A 88 -9.31 -4.89 1.07
C GLY A 88 -9.94 -4.29 -0.18
N ALA A 89 -11.12 -4.78 -0.57
CA ALA A 89 -11.96 -4.08 -1.53
C ALA A 89 -12.93 -3.14 -0.81
N PRO A 90 -13.24 -1.95 -1.38
CA PRO A 90 -14.24 -1.05 -0.81
C PRO A 90 -15.67 -1.64 -0.72
N THR A 91 -15.93 -2.80 -1.34
CA THR A 91 -17.19 -3.57 -1.19
C THR A 91 -17.34 -4.25 0.17
N MET A 92 -16.23 -4.49 0.87
CA MET A 92 -16.21 -5.30 2.09
C MET A 92 -16.54 -4.46 3.32
N SER A 93 -17.15 -5.09 4.31
CA SER A 93 -17.32 -4.50 5.64
C SER A 93 -15.96 -4.33 6.33
N VAL A 94 -15.91 -3.43 7.32
CA VAL A 94 -14.68 -3.20 8.11
C VAL A 94 -14.28 -4.46 8.90
N GLU A 95 -15.26 -5.23 9.38
CA GLU A 95 -15.01 -6.48 10.10
C GLU A 95 -14.33 -7.52 9.21
N GLU A 96 -14.85 -7.74 7.99
CA GLU A 96 -14.20 -8.61 7.00
C GLU A 96 -12.78 -8.13 6.68
N ARG A 97 -12.61 -6.81 6.51
CA ARG A 97 -11.32 -6.18 6.20
C ARG A 97 -10.26 -6.37 7.28
N LEU A 98 -10.65 -6.35 8.55
CA LEU A 98 -9.77 -6.53 9.70
C LEU A 98 -9.36 -7.99 9.92
N GLY A 99 -10.16 -8.95 9.45
CA GLY A 99 -10.01 -10.38 9.68
C GLY A 99 -8.58 -10.92 9.51
N PRO A 100 -7.92 -10.71 8.35
CA PRO A 100 -6.56 -11.20 8.13
C PRO A 100 -5.54 -10.62 9.13
N CYS A 101 -5.62 -9.33 9.45
CA CYS A 101 -4.67 -8.71 10.37
C CYS A 101 -4.88 -9.18 11.82
N ALA A 102 -6.14 -9.39 12.24
CA ALA A 102 -6.46 -9.96 13.55
C ALA A 102 -5.96 -11.42 13.67
N HIS A 103 -6.06 -12.20 12.60
CA HIS A 103 -5.64 -13.60 12.56
C HIS A 103 -4.11 -13.76 12.47
N PHE A 104 -3.48 -13.14 11.47
CA PHE A 104 -2.07 -13.35 11.13
C PHE A 104 -1.10 -12.48 11.92
N LYS A 105 -1.59 -11.45 12.61
CA LYS A 105 -0.77 -10.57 13.47
C LYS A 105 0.50 -10.11 12.74
N PRO A 106 0.41 -9.40 11.61
CA PRO A 106 1.58 -9.04 10.81
C PRO A 106 2.49 -8.03 11.53
N GLU A 107 3.69 -7.80 10.99
CA GLU A 107 4.55 -6.70 11.44
C GLU A 107 3.91 -5.34 11.14
N VAL A 108 3.36 -5.22 9.93
CA VAL A 108 2.71 -4.01 9.42
C VAL A 108 1.33 -4.36 8.86
N ALA A 109 0.37 -3.48 9.07
CA ALA A 109 -0.90 -3.48 8.37
C ALA A 109 -1.21 -2.11 7.77
N SER A 110 -1.88 -2.05 6.61
CA SER A 110 -2.35 -0.76 6.11
C SER A 110 -3.54 -0.26 6.93
N LEU A 111 -3.68 1.05 7.10
CA LEU A 111 -4.76 1.68 7.85
C LEU A 111 -5.28 2.92 7.12
N ASN A 112 -6.52 2.86 6.66
CA ASN A 112 -7.16 3.94 5.92
C ASN A 112 -7.73 4.99 6.88
N MET A 113 -7.29 6.25 6.75
CA MET A 113 -7.56 7.30 7.74
C MET A 113 -8.83 8.13 7.52
N GLY A 114 -9.74 7.70 6.65
CA GLY A 114 -10.99 8.41 6.46
C GLY A 114 -11.95 7.74 5.49
N SER A 115 -13.22 8.10 5.65
CA SER A 115 -14.27 7.71 4.71
C SER A 115 -14.23 8.63 3.49
N MET A 116 -14.28 8.07 2.29
CA MET A 116 -14.19 8.84 1.06
C MET A 116 -14.93 8.19 -0.10
N ASN A 117 -15.26 8.98 -1.12
CA ASN A 117 -15.58 8.43 -2.43
C ASN A 117 -14.34 7.73 -3.00
N PHE A 118 -14.53 6.61 -3.69
CA PHE A 118 -13.43 5.86 -4.30
C PHE A 118 -13.80 5.42 -5.72
N GLY A 119 -13.76 6.37 -6.65
CA GLY A 119 -14.33 6.23 -7.99
C GLY A 119 -13.43 5.47 -8.97
N LEU A 120 -13.80 4.23 -9.30
CA LEU A 120 -13.10 3.35 -10.25
C LEU A 120 -13.78 3.28 -11.63
N TYR A 121 -15.07 3.64 -11.70
CA TYR A 121 -15.90 3.57 -12.90
C TYR A 121 -15.33 4.26 -14.14
N PRO A 122 -14.50 5.34 -14.08
CA PRO A 122 -13.93 5.91 -15.29
C PRO A 122 -13.02 4.94 -16.05
N MET A 123 -12.49 3.90 -15.41
CA MET A 123 -11.71 2.86 -16.08
C MET A 123 -12.51 2.10 -17.14
N LEU A 124 -13.83 2.04 -17.03
CA LEU A 124 -14.73 1.47 -18.05
C LEU A 124 -14.70 2.25 -19.37
N ALA A 125 -14.19 3.49 -19.38
CA ALA A 125 -13.94 4.23 -20.62
C ALA A 125 -12.77 3.62 -21.42
N ARG A 126 -11.78 3.05 -20.75
CA ARG A 126 -10.57 2.45 -21.34
C ARG A 126 -10.72 0.95 -21.59
N PHE A 127 -11.22 0.20 -20.60
CA PHE A 127 -11.34 -1.25 -20.67
C PHE A 127 -12.78 -1.63 -21.00
N LYS A 128 -12.97 -2.35 -22.11
CA LYS A 128 -14.31 -2.69 -22.66
C LYS A 128 -14.62 -4.18 -22.53
N ASP A 129 -13.61 -5.02 -22.69
CA ASP A 129 -13.74 -6.47 -22.66
C ASP A 129 -13.30 -6.99 -21.29
N PHE A 130 -14.14 -7.82 -20.68
CA PHE A 130 -13.91 -8.38 -19.35
C PHE A 130 -14.05 -9.91 -19.40
N LYS A 131 -13.11 -10.60 -18.76
CA LYS A 131 -13.02 -12.07 -18.67
C LYS A 131 -14.01 -12.63 -17.66
N HIS A 132 -14.34 -11.87 -16.62
CA HIS A 132 -15.22 -12.32 -15.54
C HIS A 132 -16.37 -11.34 -15.31
N ASP A 133 -17.56 -11.88 -15.05
CA ASP A 133 -18.81 -11.13 -14.89
C ASP A 133 -18.79 -10.15 -13.71
N TRP A 134 -17.93 -10.37 -12.71
CA TRP A 134 -17.82 -9.49 -11.54
C TRP A 134 -17.09 -8.18 -11.84
N GLU A 135 -16.20 -8.13 -12.84
CA GLU A 135 -15.26 -7.00 -13.04
C GLU A 135 -15.99 -5.71 -13.41
N ARG A 136 -16.91 -5.78 -14.37
CA ARG A 136 -17.66 -4.60 -14.83
C ARG A 136 -18.59 -4.04 -13.73
N PRO A 137 -19.46 -4.84 -13.09
CA PRO A 137 -20.28 -4.37 -11.97
C PRO A 137 -19.45 -3.84 -10.78
N TYR A 138 -18.29 -4.44 -10.52
CA TYR A 138 -17.39 -3.98 -9.47
C TYR A 138 -16.92 -2.55 -9.70
N LEU A 139 -16.50 -2.25 -10.94
CA LEU A 139 -16.07 -0.91 -11.36
C LEU A 139 -17.24 0.07 -11.44
N GLU A 140 -18.35 -0.30 -12.09
CA GLU A 140 -19.54 0.54 -12.25
C GLU A 140 -20.12 0.92 -10.88
N GLY A 141 -20.22 -0.05 -9.96
CA GLY A 141 -20.75 0.14 -8.62
C GLY A 141 -19.91 1.07 -7.74
N SER A 142 -18.70 1.46 -8.15
CA SER A 142 -17.92 2.48 -7.43
C SER A 142 -18.50 3.89 -7.54
N LYS A 143 -19.47 4.14 -8.44
CA LYS A 143 -20.17 5.43 -8.55
C LYS A 143 -20.91 5.84 -7.27
N ASP A 144 -21.44 4.86 -6.54
CA ASP A 144 -22.30 5.05 -5.37
C ASP A 144 -21.65 4.51 -4.07
N ARG A 145 -20.39 4.09 -4.15
CA ARG A 145 -19.72 3.42 -3.04
C ARG A 145 -18.85 4.38 -2.25
N ILE A 146 -19.07 4.40 -0.94
CA ILE A 146 -18.14 5.01 0.02
C ILE A 146 -17.15 3.95 0.49
N PHE A 147 -15.87 4.26 0.41
CA PHE A 147 -14.86 3.50 1.13
C PHE A 147 -14.89 3.92 2.59
N LYS A 148 -15.66 3.20 3.40
CA LYS A 148 -15.98 3.56 4.79
C LYS A 148 -14.81 3.28 5.74
N ASN A 149 -14.35 4.33 6.41
CA ASN A 149 -13.46 4.30 7.57
C ASN A 149 -13.87 5.45 8.51
N THR A 150 -14.90 5.21 9.32
CA THR A 150 -15.34 6.19 10.33
C THR A 150 -14.32 6.22 11.48
N PHE A 151 -14.39 7.23 12.36
CA PHE A 151 -13.55 7.26 13.56
C PHE A 151 -13.70 6.00 14.42
N GLN A 152 -14.92 5.47 14.56
CA GLN A 152 -15.16 4.22 15.30
C GLN A 152 -14.51 3.01 14.62
N ASP A 153 -14.53 2.96 13.29
CA ASP A 153 -13.88 1.89 12.53
C ASP A 153 -12.35 1.94 12.70
N ILE A 154 -11.77 3.13 12.58
CA ILE A 154 -10.32 3.35 12.74
C ILE A 154 -9.90 2.99 14.16
N GLU A 155 -10.66 3.43 15.18
CA GLU A 155 -10.41 3.09 16.57
C GLU A 155 -10.43 1.57 16.80
N ASN A 156 -11.41 0.87 16.22
CA ASN A 156 -11.51 -0.59 16.32
C ASN A 156 -10.31 -1.32 15.69
N ILE A 157 -9.84 -0.86 14.52
CA ILE A 157 -8.65 -1.43 13.88
C ILE A 157 -7.42 -1.17 14.75
N LEU A 158 -7.24 0.07 15.24
CA LEU A 158 -6.11 0.44 16.09
C LEU A 158 -6.05 -0.41 17.36
N THR A 159 -7.17 -0.57 18.07
CA THR A 159 -7.20 -1.33 19.33
C THR A 159 -7.04 -2.82 19.11
N THR A 160 -7.70 -3.41 18.11
CA THR A 160 -7.58 -4.84 17.78
C THR A 160 -6.15 -5.22 17.40
N CYS A 161 -5.49 -4.39 16.61
CA CYS A 161 -4.12 -4.66 16.17
C CYS A 161 -3.04 -4.25 17.19
N ALA A 162 -3.37 -3.38 18.17
CA ALA A 162 -2.47 -3.01 19.26
C ALA A 162 -2.08 -4.22 20.12
N GLU A 163 -3.02 -5.11 20.44
CA GLU A 163 -2.76 -6.35 21.20
C GLU A 163 -1.77 -7.28 20.48
N ASN A 164 -1.69 -7.15 19.15
CA ASN A 164 -0.82 -7.95 18.29
C ASN A 164 0.56 -7.30 18.05
N ASN A 165 0.85 -6.13 18.65
CA ASN A 165 2.02 -5.29 18.35
C ASN A 165 2.19 -5.00 16.85
N THR A 166 1.09 -4.92 16.11
CA THR A 166 1.12 -4.59 14.68
C THR A 166 1.31 -3.09 14.52
N ARG A 167 2.22 -2.68 13.63
CA ARG A 167 2.40 -1.27 13.26
C ARG A 167 1.62 -0.94 11.99
N PHE A 168 1.41 0.34 11.71
CA PHE A 168 0.55 0.75 10.62
C PHE A 168 1.28 1.52 9.53
N GLU A 169 1.04 1.13 8.27
CA GLU A 169 1.16 2.02 7.12
C GLU A 169 -0.14 2.84 7.04
N ILE A 170 -0.04 4.13 7.34
CA ILE A 170 -1.18 5.01 7.57
C ILE A 170 -1.54 5.72 6.26
N GLU A 171 -2.56 5.21 5.58
CA GLU A 171 -2.98 5.63 4.25
C GLU A 171 -3.84 6.92 4.31
N CYS A 172 -3.25 8.03 3.88
CA CYS A 172 -3.84 9.35 3.84
C CYS A 172 -4.06 9.79 2.39
N TYR A 173 -5.33 9.86 1.99
CA TYR A 173 -5.74 10.19 0.61
C TYR A 173 -6.08 11.68 0.46
N ASP A 174 -6.14 12.42 1.56
CA ASP A 174 -6.43 13.84 1.55
C ASP A 174 -5.89 14.49 2.84
N ILE A 175 -5.85 15.82 2.88
CA ILE A 175 -5.36 16.60 4.01
C ILE A 175 -6.16 16.29 5.29
N GLY A 176 -7.48 16.12 5.16
CA GLY A 176 -8.33 15.74 6.29
C GLY A 176 -7.89 14.44 6.98
N HIS A 177 -7.32 13.49 6.23
CA HIS A 177 -6.86 12.21 6.78
C HIS A 177 -5.63 12.38 7.68
N LEU A 178 -4.76 13.38 7.40
CA LEU A 178 -3.65 13.73 8.30
C LEU A 178 -4.18 14.31 9.61
N TYR A 179 -5.24 15.12 9.57
CA TYR A 179 -5.89 15.61 10.78
C TYR A 179 -6.62 14.50 11.56
N THR A 180 -7.20 13.52 10.86
CA THR A 180 -7.72 12.30 11.50
C THR A 180 -6.61 11.55 12.22
N LEU A 181 -5.42 11.41 11.63
CA LEU A 181 -4.27 10.82 12.31
C LEU A 181 -3.86 11.62 13.54
N ALA A 182 -3.75 12.95 13.43
CA ALA A 182 -3.41 13.80 14.57
C ALA A 182 -4.37 13.60 15.75
N HIS A 183 -5.68 13.49 15.50
CA HIS A 183 -6.66 13.15 16.54
C HIS A 183 -6.35 11.84 17.28
N PHE A 184 -5.96 10.78 16.56
CA PHE A 184 -5.61 9.49 17.19
C PHE A 184 -4.23 9.51 17.87
N VAL A 185 -3.31 10.34 17.40
CA VAL A 185 -2.02 10.60 18.05
C VAL A 185 -2.21 11.32 19.37
N ASP A 186 -3.00 12.40 19.40
CA ASP A 186 -3.30 13.18 20.62
C ASP A 186 -3.98 12.32 21.71
N ARG A 187 -4.74 11.31 21.28
CA ARG A 187 -5.38 10.31 22.16
C ARG A 187 -4.46 9.17 22.59
N GLY A 188 -3.23 9.10 22.08
CA GLY A 188 -2.26 8.04 22.39
C GLY A 188 -2.59 6.67 21.80
N LEU A 189 -3.51 6.59 20.83
CA LEU A 189 -3.93 5.33 20.19
C LEU A 189 -2.96 4.89 19.08
N VAL A 190 -2.17 5.82 18.54
CA VAL A 190 -1.06 5.53 17.63
C VAL A 190 0.23 6.04 18.25
N LYS A 191 1.26 5.18 18.31
CA LYS A 191 2.57 5.53 18.87
C LYS A 191 3.58 5.78 17.74
N PRO A 192 4.51 6.73 17.88
CA PRO A 192 5.57 6.95 16.88
C PRO A 192 6.56 5.76 16.84
N PRO A 193 7.34 5.60 15.74
CA PRO A 193 7.31 6.43 14.53
C PRO A 193 6.08 6.14 13.65
N PHE A 194 5.40 7.19 13.17
CA PHE A 194 4.22 7.05 12.31
C PHE A 194 4.66 6.80 10.86
N PHE A 195 4.25 5.71 10.23
CA PHE A 195 4.55 5.49 8.82
C PHE A 195 3.41 6.04 7.96
N VAL A 196 3.53 7.29 7.54
CA VAL A 196 2.47 8.01 6.80
C VAL A 196 2.63 7.77 5.30
N GLN A 197 1.64 7.12 4.69
CA GLN A 197 1.56 6.85 3.27
C GLN A 197 0.59 7.85 2.61
N SER A 198 1.12 8.83 1.86
CA SER A 198 0.29 9.78 1.12
C SER A 198 -0.11 9.23 -0.24
N VAL A 199 -1.42 9.15 -0.49
CA VAL A 199 -2.00 8.52 -1.68
C VAL A 199 -2.52 9.56 -2.66
N PHE A 200 -1.94 9.61 -3.85
CA PHE A 200 -2.24 10.67 -4.83
C PHE A 200 -2.92 10.12 -6.09
N GLY A 201 -3.96 10.81 -6.56
CA GLY A 201 -4.56 10.58 -7.87
C GLY A 201 -5.72 9.58 -7.92
N ILE A 202 -6.29 9.22 -6.76
CA ILE A 202 -7.55 8.48 -6.68
C ILE A 202 -8.73 9.44 -6.85
N LEU A 203 -9.68 9.12 -7.73
CA LEU A 203 -10.89 9.93 -7.87
C LEU A 203 -11.74 9.86 -6.59
N GLY A 204 -11.81 10.97 -5.87
CA GLY A 204 -12.44 11.09 -4.56
C GLY A 204 -11.46 11.42 -3.43
N GLY A 205 -10.15 11.37 -3.70
CA GLY A 205 -9.10 11.93 -2.84
C GLY A 205 -8.36 13.08 -3.51
N ILE A 206 -7.19 13.42 -2.97
CA ILE A 206 -6.32 14.49 -3.45
C ILE A 206 -5.70 14.15 -4.82
N GLY A 207 -5.48 15.20 -5.62
CA GLY A 207 -4.93 15.08 -6.96
C GLY A 207 -3.44 14.69 -6.98
N PRO A 208 -2.89 14.34 -8.17
CA PRO A 208 -1.48 14.02 -8.34
C PRO A 208 -0.64 15.25 -8.73
N HIS A 209 -1.11 16.47 -8.44
CA HIS A 209 -0.37 17.68 -8.79
C HIS A 209 0.83 17.87 -7.84
N PRO A 210 1.99 18.40 -8.29
CA PRO A 210 3.14 18.63 -7.40
C PRO A 210 2.81 19.45 -6.14
N GLU A 211 1.90 20.44 -6.25
CA GLU A 211 1.44 21.22 -5.09
C GLU A 211 0.71 20.37 -4.04
N ASP A 212 -0.05 19.37 -4.47
CA ASP A 212 -0.74 18.45 -3.55
C ASP A 212 0.29 17.63 -2.76
N VAL A 213 1.34 17.15 -3.44
CA VAL A 213 2.45 16.41 -2.82
C VAL A 213 3.17 17.25 -1.76
N ILE A 214 3.51 18.49 -2.12
CA ILE A 214 4.16 19.44 -1.20
C ILE A 214 3.24 19.82 -0.04
N HIS A 215 1.94 19.99 -0.30
CA HIS A 215 0.97 20.35 0.73
C HIS A 215 0.73 19.23 1.75
N MET A 216 0.65 17.97 1.31
CA MET A 216 0.60 16.80 2.19
C MET A 216 1.85 16.71 3.07
N LYS A 217 3.05 16.85 2.49
CA LYS A 217 4.31 16.84 3.26
C LYS A 217 4.33 17.94 4.33
N ARG A 218 4.06 19.18 3.93
CA ARG A 218 4.04 20.35 4.81
C ARG A 218 3.02 20.23 5.93
N THR A 219 1.87 19.60 5.68
CA THR A 219 0.88 19.36 6.72
C THR A 219 1.33 18.27 7.68
N ALA A 220 1.90 17.18 7.18
CA ALA A 220 2.48 16.14 8.04
C ALA A 220 3.63 16.68 8.91
N ASP A 221 4.52 17.51 8.36
CA ASP A 221 5.59 18.18 9.12
C ASP A 221 5.05 19.03 10.27
N ARG A 222 4.00 19.82 9.99
CA ARG A 222 3.37 20.67 10.99
C ARG A 222 2.69 19.88 12.11
N LEU A 223 2.11 18.72 11.79
CA LEU A 223 1.35 17.91 12.74
C LEU A 223 2.22 16.93 13.53
N PHE A 224 3.26 16.37 12.92
CA PHE A 224 4.01 15.23 13.47
C PHE A 224 5.51 15.50 13.65
N GLY A 225 6.03 16.62 13.16
CA GLY A 225 7.45 16.98 13.32
C GLY A 225 8.39 15.90 12.82
N ASP A 226 9.29 15.43 13.67
CA ASP A 226 10.27 14.37 13.41
C ASP A 226 9.78 12.96 13.77
N GLN A 227 8.53 12.82 14.22
CA GLN A 227 7.97 11.57 14.75
C GLN A 227 7.42 10.64 13.66
N TYR A 228 7.58 10.97 12.38
CA TYR A 228 6.99 10.21 11.29
C TYR A 228 7.98 9.91 10.16
N GLN A 229 7.72 8.81 9.48
CA GLN A 229 8.35 8.40 8.24
C GLN A 229 7.34 8.58 7.12
N TRP A 230 7.69 9.40 6.14
CA TRP A 230 6.81 9.69 5.02
C TRP A 230 7.06 8.73 3.86
N SER A 231 6.01 8.20 3.25
CA SER A 231 6.01 7.47 1.99
C SER A 231 4.93 8.01 1.08
N VAL A 232 5.06 7.76 -0.22
CA VAL A 232 4.06 8.19 -1.22
C VAL A 232 3.73 7.05 -2.19
N LEU A 233 2.49 7.03 -2.68
CA LEU A 233 2.15 6.40 -3.96
C LEU A 233 1.46 7.40 -4.89
N GLY A 234 1.79 7.30 -6.19
CA GLY A 234 1.08 7.99 -7.26
C GLY A 234 0.32 7.00 -8.15
N ALA A 235 -0.99 7.21 -8.34
CA ALA A 235 -1.81 6.31 -9.15
C ALA A 235 -1.42 6.33 -10.64
N GLY A 236 -1.30 5.14 -11.24
CA GLY A 236 -1.05 4.96 -12.67
C GLY A 236 0.22 5.67 -13.16
N ARG A 237 0.07 6.52 -14.19
CA ARG A 237 1.19 7.25 -14.81
C ARG A 237 1.94 8.19 -13.84
N HIS A 238 1.37 8.47 -12.67
CA HIS A 238 1.94 9.37 -11.68
C HIS A 238 2.91 8.67 -10.71
N GLN A 239 3.01 7.33 -10.75
CA GLN A 239 3.80 6.52 -9.84
C GLN A 239 5.27 6.98 -9.75
N LEU A 240 6.02 6.92 -10.84
CA LEU A 240 7.45 7.27 -10.84
C LEU A 240 7.71 8.79 -10.64
N PRO A 241 6.95 9.72 -11.25
CA PRO A 241 7.13 11.15 -10.97
C PRO A 241 6.93 11.53 -9.50
N ILE A 242 5.86 11.01 -8.85
CA ILE A 242 5.59 11.29 -7.44
C ILE A 242 6.62 10.62 -6.52
N ALA A 243 7.04 9.39 -6.85
CA ALA A 243 8.14 8.73 -6.15
C ALA A 243 9.43 9.56 -6.20
N ALA A 244 9.81 10.09 -7.36
CA ALA A 244 10.99 10.95 -7.50
C ALA A 244 10.90 12.24 -6.66
N MET A 245 9.71 12.87 -6.61
CA MET A 245 9.48 14.02 -5.74
C MET A 245 9.68 13.66 -4.27
N ALA A 246 9.08 12.56 -3.81
CA ALA A 246 9.19 12.16 -2.41
C ALA A 246 10.64 11.85 -2.03
N VAL A 247 11.38 11.11 -2.84
CA VAL A 247 12.81 10.82 -2.57
C VAL A 247 13.62 12.13 -2.47
N SER A 248 13.39 13.06 -3.39
CA SER A 248 14.06 14.38 -3.39
C SER A 248 13.71 15.24 -2.17
N MET A 249 12.50 15.06 -1.61
CA MET A 249 12.01 15.74 -0.41
C MET A 249 12.34 14.98 0.90
N GLY A 250 13.15 13.92 0.81
CA GLY A 250 13.51 13.13 1.97
C GLY A 250 12.36 12.25 2.49
N GLY A 251 11.55 11.70 1.60
CA GLY A 251 10.58 10.64 1.86
C GLY A 251 11.06 9.24 1.41
N ASN A 252 10.17 8.29 1.59
CA ASN A 252 10.19 6.93 1.05
C ASN A 252 9.19 6.84 -0.11
N LEU A 253 9.09 5.68 -0.76
CA LEU A 253 8.19 5.51 -1.91
C LEU A 253 7.53 4.14 -1.95
N ARG A 254 6.37 4.09 -2.61
CA ARG A 254 5.63 2.87 -2.93
C ARG A 254 5.41 2.77 -4.44
N VAL A 255 5.64 1.57 -4.97
CA VAL A 255 5.36 1.18 -6.36
C VAL A 255 4.64 -0.18 -6.37
N GLY A 256 4.30 -0.69 -7.55
CA GLY A 256 3.69 -2.00 -7.71
C GLY A 256 2.45 -1.98 -8.60
N LEU A 257 2.08 -3.17 -9.07
CA LEU A 257 0.97 -3.39 -10.00
C LEU A 257 -0.40 -3.09 -9.38
N GLU A 258 -0.48 -3.02 -8.05
CA GLU A 258 -1.65 -2.46 -7.36
C GLU A 258 -1.91 -1.01 -7.77
N ASP A 259 -0.85 -0.20 -7.85
CA ASP A 259 -0.95 1.24 -7.98
C ASP A 259 -0.86 1.69 -9.45
N SER A 260 -0.10 0.96 -10.27
CA SER A 260 0.04 1.21 -11.70
C SER A 260 0.29 -0.08 -12.48
N LEU A 261 -0.47 -0.32 -13.54
CA LEU A 261 -0.20 -1.41 -14.48
C LEU A 261 0.96 -1.10 -15.46
N TRP A 262 1.51 0.11 -15.41
CA TRP A 262 2.39 0.64 -16.44
C TRP A 262 3.81 0.83 -15.92
N LEU A 263 4.81 0.48 -16.74
CA LEU A 263 6.22 0.82 -16.50
C LEU A 263 6.58 2.18 -17.13
N GLY A 264 5.86 2.54 -18.20
CA GLY A 264 6.03 3.77 -18.94
C GLY A 264 4.85 4.05 -19.87
N PRO A 265 4.87 5.13 -20.64
CA PRO A 265 3.77 5.51 -21.53
C PRO A 265 3.42 4.37 -22.50
N GLY A 266 2.21 3.82 -22.37
CA GLY A 266 1.71 2.74 -23.23
C GLY A 266 2.38 1.37 -23.03
N GLN A 267 3.28 1.22 -22.05
CA GLN A 267 4.00 -0.01 -21.79
C GLN A 267 3.57 -0.61 -20.45
N PHE A 268 2.96 -1.80 -20.49
CA PHE A 268 2.68 -2.56 -19.28
C PHE A 268 3.98 -2.92 -18.55
N ALA A 269 3.94 -2.83 -17.22
CA ALA A 269 4.92 -3.50 -16.38
C ALA A 269 4.65 -5.01 -16.45
N LYS A 270 5.69 -5.80 -16.75
CA LYS A 270 5.56 -7.26 -16.86
C LYS A 270 5.64 -7.94 -15.51
N SER A 271 6.20 -7.25 -14.52
CA SER A 271 6.32 -7.72 -13.14
C SER A 271 6.37 -6.53 -12.18
N ASN A 272 6.06 -6.79 -10.90
CA ASN A 272 6.31 -5.86 -9.81
C ASN A 272 7.82 -5.51 -9.69
N ALA A 273 8.70 -6.49 -9.93
CA ALA A 273 10.14 -6.31 -9.91
C ALA A 273 10.64 -5.25 -10.91
N ASP A 274 10.00 -5.12 -12.08
CA ASP A 274 10.36 -4.10 -13.07
C ASP A 274 10.16 -2.68 -12.52
N GLN A 275 9.06 -2.45 -11.80
CA GLN A 275 8.77 -1.16 -11.18
C GLN A 275 9.68 -0.89 -9.98
N VAL A 276 10.01 -1.90 -9.19
CA VAL A 276 11.01 -1.77 -8.10
C VAL A 276 12.38 -1.39 -8.66
N LYS A 277 12.82 -2.01 -9.77
CA LYS A 277 14.08 -1.63 -10.45
C LYS A 277 14.05 -0.18 -10.93
N ALA A 278 12.93 0.25 -11.53
CA ALA A 278 12.78 1.64 -11.96
C ALA A 278 12.83 2.63 -10.78
N ALA A 279 12.18 2.30 -9.66
CA ALA A 279 12.25 3.11 -8.45
C ALA A 279 13.66 3.15 -7.83
N ARG A 280 14.35 2.01 -7.81
CA ARG A 280 15.74 1.90 -7.37
C ARG A 280 16.68 2.79 -8.19
N MET A 281 16.50 2.85 -9.52
CA MET A 281 17.28 3.74 -10.38
C MET A 281 17.11 5.22 -10.00
N ILE A 282 15.92 5.65 -9.56
CA ILE A 282 15.67 7.02 -9.09
C ILE A 282 16.48 7.28 -7.80
N ILE A 283 16.44 6.34 -6.86
CA ILE A 283 17.16 6.45 -5.58
C ILE A 283 18.67 6.52 -5.80
N GLU A 284 19.22 5.57 -6.56
CA GLU A 284 20.66 5.50 -6.84
C GLU A 284 21.13 6.70 -7.69
N GLY A 285 20.31 7.16 -8.62
CA GLY A 285 20.58 8.36 -9.42
C GLY A 285 20.67 9.65 -8.60
N LEU A 286 20.06 9.69 -7.42
CA LEU A 286 20.17 10.79 -6.44
C LEU A 286 21.31 10.60 -5.43
N GLY A 287 22.13 9.54 -5.59
CA GLY A 287 23.24 9.23 -4.68
C GLY A 287 22.80 8.65 -3.33
N LEU A 288 21.59 8.08 -3.26
CA LEU A 288 21.01 7.47 -2.07
C LEU A 288 21.09 5.93 -2.12
N GLU A 289 20.85 5.28 -0.99
CA GLU A 289 20.83 3.83 -0.88
C GLU A 289 19.40 3.31 -0.70
N VAL A 290 19.12 2.09 -1.17
CA VAL A 290 17.86 1.40 -0.90
C VAL A 290 17.94 0.73 0.48
N ALA A 291 16.91 0.89 1.30
CA ALA A 291 16.81 0.24 2.61
C ALA A 291 16.61 -1.26 2.45
N THR A 292 17.31 -2.06 3.26
CA THR A 292 17.00 -3.48 3.42
C THR A 292 15.73 -3.68 4.26
N PRO A 293 15.12 -4.89 4.28
CA PRO A 293 14.04 -5.19 5.20
C PRO A 293 14.40 -4.92 6.67
N ASP A 294 15.64 -5.21 7.09
CA ASP A 294 16.06 -4.97 8.47
C ASP A 294 16.25 -3.48 8.78
N ASP A 295 16.76 -2.69 7.82
CA ASP A 295 16.75 -1.22 7.95
C ASP A 295 15.33 -0.68 8.12
N ALA A 296 14.36 -1.22 7.36
CA ALA A 296 12.97 -0.83 7.49
C ALA A 296 12.37 -1.25 8.84
N ARG A 297 12.70 -2.44 9.36
CA ARG A 297 12.29 -2.87 10.70
C ARG A 297 12.84 -1.97 11.79
N GLU A 298 14.10 -1.58 11.69
CA GLU A 298 14.73 -0.66 12.64
C GLU A 298 14.04 0.72 12.62
N VAL A 299 13.93 1.33 11.43
CA VAL A 299 13.36 2.66 11.24
C VAL A 299 11.89 2.73 11.66
N LEU A 300 11.12 1.68 11.35
CA LEU A 300 9.69 1.62 11.65
C LEU A 300 9.37 0.99 13.02
N GLN A 301 10.38 0.53 13.77
CA GLN A 301 10.25 -0.17 15.05
C GLN A 301 9.30 -1.39 14.98
N LEU A 302 9.53 -2.24 13.98
CA LEU A 302 8.72 -3.43 13.77
C LEU A 302 9.10 -4.56 14.73
N LYS A 303 8.13 -5.42 15.05
CA LYS A 303 8.30 -6.47 16.06
C LYS A 303 9.24 -7.62 15.67
N GLY A 304 9.52 -7.79 14.38
CA GLY A 304 10.30 -8.89 13.83
C GLY A 304 9.45 -9.97 13.16
N ALA A 305 10.01 -10.59 12.12
CA ALA A 305 9.35 -11.65 11.34
C ALA A 305 9.07 -12.93 12.15
N ASP A 306 9.79 -13.16 13.25
CA ASP A 306 9.57 -14.28 14.17
C ASP A 306 8.32 -14.12 15.04
N LYS A 307 7.74 -12.92 15.12
CA LYS A 307 6.59 -12.59 15.99
C LYS A 307 5.27 -12.40 15.24
N VAL A 308 5.15 -12.94 14.03
CA VAL A 308 3.90 -13.00 13.26
C VAL A 308 3.27 -14.39 13.36
N ALA A 309 1.96 -14.51 13.14
CA ALA A 309 1.22 -15.76 13.28
C ALA A 309 1.08 -16.52 11.94
N PHE A 310 2.17 -16.62 11.18
CA PHE A 310 2.31 -17.44 9.97
C PHE A 310 3.78 -17.79 9.71
#